data_AF-A0A224YBF7-F1
#
_entry.id   AF-A0A224YBF7-F1
#
_cell.length_a   1.000
_cell.length_b   1.000
_cell.length_c   1.000
_cell.angle_alpha   90.00
_cell.angle_beta   90.00
_cell.angle_gamma   90.00
#
_symmetry.space_group_name_H-M   'P 1'
#
loop_
_entity.id
_entity.type
_entity.pdbx_description
1 polymer ?
#
loop_
_entity_poly.entity_id
_entity_poly.type
_entity_poly.pdbx_seq_one_letter_code
_entity_poly.pdbx_strand_id
1 'polypeptide(L)' 'MKPLIFVILLLVASDRAFADDRDRCYEPHNRCPRSTKGNGQQLWLQRRGTSSCYNITTPGCPGHGFSKLWDCHNWCISDD' A
#
# COMPACT_ATOMS: atom_id res chain seq x y z
N MET A 1 -14.37 19.26 31.54
CA MET A 1 -14.23 19.85 30.19
C MET A 1 -12.88 19.56 29.53
N LYS A 2 -11.74 19.61 30.25
CA LYS A 2 -10.40 19.31 29.70
C LYS A 2 -10.12 17.87 29.16
N PRO A 3 -10.70 16.78 29.69
CA PRO A 3 -10.33 15.43 29.21
C PRO A 3 -10.95 15.08 27.85
N LEU A 4 -12.09 15.70 27.49
CA LEU A 4 -12.78 15.46 26.22
C LEU A 4 -11.96 15.93 25.01
N ILE A 5 -11.19 17.01 25.16
CA ILE A 5 -10.37 17.57 24.07
C ILE A 5 -9.23 16.61 23.70
N PHE A 6 -8.62 15.95 24.68
CA PHE A 6 -7.55 14.98 24.45
C PHE A 6 -8.06 13.72 23.72
N VAL A 7 -9.26 13.25 24.06
CA VAL A 7 -9.88 12.10 23.39
C VAL A 7 -10.22 12.43 21.93
N ILE A 8 -10.73 13.64 21.66
CA ILE A 8 -11.03 14.09 20.30
C ILE A 8 -9.73 14.24 19.47
N LEU A 9 -8.65 14.78 20.06
CA LEU A 9 -7.35 14.87 19.38
C LEU A 9 -6.76 13.49 19.02
N LEU A 10 -6.93 12.50 19.89
CA LEU A 10 -6.49 11.12 19.64
C LEU A 10 -7.33 10.44 18.53
N LEU A 11 -8.63 10.68 18.50
CA LEU A 11 -9.50 10.18 17.43
C LEU A 11 -9.13 10.78 16.06
N VAL A 12 -8.92 12.10 15.99
CA VAL A 12 -8.59 12.79 14.71
C VAL A 12 -7.20 12.39 14.17
N ALA A 13 -6.26 12.00 15.02
CA ALA A 13 -4.97 11.47 14.59
C ALA A 13 -5.07 10.06 13.98
N SER A 14 -6.06 9.27 14.41
CA SER A 14 -6.26 7.88 13.96
C SER A 14 -6.83 7.82 12.55
N ASP A 15 -7.77 8.72 12.21
CA ASP A 15 -8.40 8.78 10.88
C ASP A 15 -7.41 9.02 9.73
N ARG A 16 -6.29 9.71 10.00
CA ARG A 16 -5.29 10.04 8.95
C ARG A 16 -4.31 8.93 8.65
N ALA A 17 -4.16 7.94 9.54
CA ALA A 17 -3.25 6.81 9.31
C ALA A 17 -3.81 5.82 8.27
N PHE A 18 -5.13 5.73 8.11
CA PHE A 18 -5.78 4.74 7.23
C PHE A 18 -5.96 5.21 5.79
N ALA A 19 -5.86 6.51 5.51
CA ALA A 19 -6.02 7.05 4.16
C ALA A 19 -4.79 6.83 3.26
N ASP A 20 -3.60 6.66 3.87
CA ASP A 20 -2.33 6.49 3.15
C ASP A 20 -2.07 5.03 2.71
N ASP A 21 -2.64 4.05 3.42
CA ASP A 21 -2.34 2.62 3.19
C ASP A 21 -2.86 2.09 1.85
N ARG A 22 -3.92 2.69 1.28
CA ARG A 22 -4.43 2.27 -0.05
C ARG A 22 -3.51 2.70 -1.18
N ASP A 23 -2.77 3.80 -1.05
CA ASP A 23 -1.83 4.21 -2.11
C ASP A 23 -0.66 3.24 -2.24
N ARG A 24 -0.29 2.58 -1.13
CA ARG A 24 0.68 1.48 -1.12
C ARG A 24 0.23 0.29 -1.97
N CYS A 25 -1.06 0.08 -2.16
CA CYS A 25 -1.57 -1.01 -2.99
C CYS A 25 -1.31 -0.82 -4.48
N TYR A 26 -1.15 0.41 -4.95
CA TYR A 26 -1.09 0.71 -6.38
C TYR A 26 0.31 1.07 -6.84
N GLU A 27 0.55 0.86 -8.13
CA GLU A 27 1.74 1.44 -8.77
C GLU A 27 1.59 2.98 -8.78
N PRO A 28 2.67 3.73 -8.47
CA PRO A 28 2.65 5.19 -8.57
C PRO A 28 2.41 5.64 -10.01
N HIS A 29 1.94 6.88 -10.18
CA HIS A 29 1.66 7.45 -11.51
C HIS A 29 2.87 7.38 -12.46
N ASN A 30 4.07 7.59 -11.94
CA ASN A 30 5.32 7.55 -12.71
C ASN A 30 5.86 6.12 -12.95
N ARG A 31 5.10 5.09 -12.53
CA ARG A 31 5.47 3.68 -12.54
C ARG A 31 6.67 3.35 -11.66
N CYS A 32 6.81 2.08 -11.30
CA CYS A 32 8.01 1.59 -10.63
C CYS A 32 9.08 1.29 -11.70
N PRO A 33 10.37 1.53 -11.42
CA PRO A 33 11.46 1.08 -12.29
C PRO A 33 11.37 -0.43 -12.46
N ARG A 34 11.51 -0.94 -13.69
CA ARG A 34 11.52 -2.39 -13.93
C ARG A 34 12.93 -2.89 -14.19
N SER A 35 13.27 -4.01 -13.58
CA SER A 35 14.55 -4.68 -13.84
C SER A 35 14.34 -5.86 -14.78
N THR A 36 15.13 -5.90 -15.85
CA THR A 36 15.17 -7.00 -16.83
C THR A 36 16.29 -8.01 -16.54
N LYS A 37 17.20 -7.71 -15.60
CA LYS A 37 18.33 -8.57 -15.25
C LYS A 37 18.42 -8.76 -13.74
N GLY A 38 18.23 -10.01 -13.29
CA GLY A 38 18.72 -10.68 -12.05
C GLY A 38 18.64 -10.00 -10.68
N ASN A 39 18.81 -8.69 -10.58
CA ASN A 39 19.02 -7.92 -9.36
C ASN A 39 17.76 -7.15 -8.93
N GLY A 40 16.58 -7.53 -9.43
CA GLY A 40 15.31 -6.94 -9.01
C GLY A 40 14.60 -7.84 -8.01
N GLN A 41 13.97 -7.24 -7.02
CA GLN A 41 13.03 -7.90 -6.13
C GLN A 41 11.65 -8.01 -6.78
N GLN A 42 10.92 -9.07 -6.45
CA GLN A 42 9.52 -9.19 -6.80
C GLN A 42 8.67 -8.37 -5.84
N LEU A 43 7.78 -7.56 -6.40
CA LEU A 43 6.89 -6.68 -5.67
C LEU A 43 5.47 -6.90 -6.17
N TRP A 44 4.53 -7.08 -5.26
CA TRP A 44 3.11 -7.33 -5.52
C TRP A 44 2.30 -6.06 -5.34
N LEU A 45 1.46 -5.76 -6.32
CA LEU A 45 0.63 -4.57 -6.41
C LEU A 45 -0.79 -4.97 -6.84
N GLN A 46 -1.80 -4.22 -6.43
CA GLN A 46 -3.16 -4.37 -6.92
C GLN A 46 -3.33 -3.67 -8.27
N ARG A 47 -4.05 -4.32 -9.19
CA ARG A 47 -4.50 -3.67 -10.42
C ARG A 47 -5.74 -2.82 -10.13
N ARG A 48 -5.63 -1.51 -10.38
CA ARG A 48 -6.72 -0.53 -10.19
C ARG A 48 -7.99 -1.00 -10.89
N GLY A 49 -9.12 -0.93 -10.17
CA GLY A 49 -10.44 -1.35 -10.66
C GLY A 49 -10.66 -2.87 -10.69
N THR A 50 -9.76 -3.67 -10.10
CA THR A 50 -9.93 -5.13 -10.00
C THR A 50 -9.53 -5.64 -8.61
N SER A 51 -10.12 -6.75 -8.20
CA SER A 51 -9.75 -7.49 -7.00
C SER A 51 -8.62 -8.49 -7.30
N SER A 52 -7.55 -8.02 -7.96
CA SER A 52 -6.42 -8.87 -8.34
C SER A 52 -5.07 -8.22 -8.08
N CYS A 53 -4.15 -9.02 -7.55
CA CYS A 53 -2.75 -8.66 -7.36
C CYS A 53 -1.90 -9.18 -8.53
N TYR A 54 -0.93 -8.39 -8.97
CA TYR A 54 0.08 -8.77 -9.96
C TYR A 54 1.47 -8.43 -9.42
N ASN A 55 2.49 -9.11 -9.94
CA ASN A 55 3.88 -8.83 -9.56
C ASN A 55 4.63 -8.06 -10.64
N ILE A 56 5.64 -7.32 -10.19
CA ILE A 56 6.66 -6.71 -11.03
C ILE A 56 8.03 -7.05 -10.46
N THR A 57 9.05 -7.05 -11.32
CA THR A 57 10.45 -7.13 -10.90
C THR A 57 11.03 -5.72 -10.92
N THR A 58 11.45 -5.22 -9.76
CA THR A 58 11.92 -3.84 -9.59
C THR A 58 13.17 -3.80 -8.69
N PRO A 59 14.12 -2.88 -8.89
CA PRO A 59 15.14 -2.61 -7.86
C PRO A 59 14.50 -2.03 -6.58
N GLY A 60 13.33 -1.40 -6.68
CA GLY A 60 12.57 -0.88 -5.56
C GLY A 60 11.48 0.09 -6.01
N CYS A 61 10.41 0.15 -5.23
CA CYS A 61 9.32 1.11 -5.44
C CYS A 61 8.92 1.70 -4.07
N PRO A 62 9.51 2.84 -3.67
CA PRO A 62 9.35 3.39 -2.32
C PRO A 62 7.88 3.64 -1.97
N GLY A 63 7.43 3.11 -0.84
CA GLY A 63 6.06 3.32 -0.35
C GLY A 63 4.98 2.53 -1.10
N HIS A 64 5.33 1.70 -2.09
CA HIS A 64 4.37 0.94 -2.88
C HIS A 64 4.68 -0.55 -2.88
N GLY A 65 3.61 -1.34 -2.95
CA GLY A 65 3.61 -2.79 -3.07
C GLY A 65 4.06 -3.55 -1.82
N PHE A 66 4.03 -4.86 -1.98
CA PHE A 66 4.31 -5.84 -0.94
C PHE A 66 5.28 -6.90 -1.44
N SER A 67 6.09 -7.47 -0.56
CA SER A 67 7.01 -8.56 -0.93
C SER A 67 6.30 -9.89 -1.20
N LYS A 68 5.06 -10.07 -0.72
CA LYS A 68 4.30 -11.32 -0.84
C LYS A 68 2.92 -11.07 -1.43
N LEU A 69 2.41 -12.05 -2.19
CA LEU A 69 1.06 -12.05 -2.74
C LEU A 69 0.00 -12.00 -1.64
N TRP A 70 0.19 -12.76 -0.55
CA TRP A 70 -0.72 -12.80 0.58
C TRP A 70 -0.95 -11.42 1.20
N ASP A 71 0.13 -10.67 1.41
CA ASP A 71 0.06 -9.31 1.97
C ASP A 71 -0.71 -8.38 1.02
N CYS A 72 -0.45 -8.46 -0.29
CA CYS A 72 -1.23 -7.69 -1.27
C CYS A 72 -2.74 -8.03 -1.21
N HIS A 73 -3.10 -9.32 -1.12
CA HIS A 73 -4.51 -9.70 -1.00
C HIS A 73 -5.15 -9.16 0.28
N ASN A 74 -4.49 -9.36 1.42
CA ASN A 74 -5.03 -9.00 2.73
C ASN A 74 -5.18 -7.48 2.92
N TRP A 75 -4.26 -6.70 2.36
CA TRP A 75 -4.26 -5.23 2.54
C TRP A 75 -5.01 -4.48 1.44
N CYS A 76 -5.12 -5.04 0.23
CA CYS A 76 -5.63 -4.31 -0.94
C CYS A 76 -6.93 -4.87 -1.52
N ILE A 77 -7.24 -6.13 -1.26
CA ILE A 77 -8.38 -6.82 -1.87
C ILE A 77 -9.43 -7.24 -0.84
N SER A 78 -9.01 -7.58 0.38
CA SER A 78 -9.94 -7.84 1.47
C SER A 78 -10.66 -6.53 1.85
N ASP A 79 -11.82 -6.33 1.25
CA ASP A 79 -12.94 -5.61 1.85
C ASP A 79 -13.52 -6.54 2.94
N ASP A 80 -13.47 -6.10 4.21
CA ASP A 80 -14.53 -6.46 5.15
C ASP A 80 -15.78 -5.63 4.80
#